data_AF-A0A9E4T4G2-F1
#
_entry.id   AF-A0A9E4T4G2-F1
#
_cell.length_a   1.000
_cell.length_b   1.000
_cell.length_c   1.000
_cell.angle_alpha   90.00
_cell.angle_beta   90.00
_cell.angle_gamma   90.00
#
_symmetry.space_group_name_H-M   'P 1'
#
loop_
_entity.id
_entity.type
_entity.pdbx_description
1 polymer ?
#
loop_
_entity_poly.entity_id
_entity_poly.type
_entity_poly.pdbx_seq_one_letter_code
_entity_poly.pdbx_strand_id
1 'polypeptide(L)'
;RHLVLWDEAELEVVGSYRIGEVGSILVNQGSEGLYTNSLFKFDEHFDRYARQSIELGRSFVQPRYWGSRALDYLWQGVGAYLKHHPEIKYMYGPVSISAHYPKSARDLMVDFYQRYYASKEYLGQARVPYQISQSTWDEFGQVFSGDDYEADLQELKNQLALFDLTIPTLFKQYTDLCEPGGVQFLDFGVDPEFAGCTDGMILVEIAKVKATKRKRYMGS
;
A
#
# COMPACT_ATOMS: atom_id res chain seq x y z
N ARG A 1 14.01 11.24 -2.30
CA ARG A 1 13.73 11.81 -3.65
C ARG A 1 12.23 12.02 -3.82
N HIS A 2 11.80 12.84 -4.78
CA HIS A 2 10.39 12.99 -5.15
C HIS A 2 10.20 12.68 -6.63
N LEU A 3 9.21 11.86 -6.94
CA LEU A 3 8.63 11.72 -8.27
C LEU A 3 7.47 12.72 -8.35
N VAL A 4 7.48 13.59 -9.36
CA VAL A 4 6.48 14.64 -9.54
C VAL A 4 5.83 14.46 -10.90
N LEU A 5 4.50 14.45 -10.93
CA LEU A 5 3.73 14.55 -12.16
C LEU A 5 3.33 16.00 -12.36
N TRP A 6 3.75 16.58 -13.49
CA TRP A 6 3.59 17.99 -13.81
C TRP A 6 2.62 18.15 -15.00
N ASP A 7 1.69 19.09 -14.90
CA ASP A 7 0.85 19.52 -16.00
C ASP A 7 1.46 20.79 -16.61
N GLU A 8 1.96 20.69 -17.85
CA GLU A 8 2.58 21.84 -18.52
C GLU A 8 1.57 22.89 -18.98
N ALA A 9 0.32 22.51 -19.24
CA ALA A 9 -0.70 23.46 -19.68
C ALA A 9 -1.19 24.31 -18.52
N GLU A 10 -1.45 23.67 -17.38
CA GLU A 10 -1.95 24.34 -16.17
C GLU A 10 -0.83 24.85 -15.25
N LEU A 11 0.44 24.53 -15.57
CA LEU A 11 1.64 24.92 -14.83
C LEU A 11 1.61 24.52 -13.35
N GLU A 12 1.28 23.26 -13.06
CA GLU A 12 1.17 22.80 -11.68
C GLU A 12 1.38 21.29 -11.46
N VAL A 13 1.56 20.93 -10.19
CA VAL A 13 1.85 19.56 -9.76
C VAL A 13 0.56 18.74 -9.65
N VAL A 14 0.32 17.86 -10.60
CA VAL A 14 -0.82 16.92 -10.62
C VAL A 14 -0.80 15.97 -9.42
N GLY A 15 0.38 15.50 -9.06
CA GLY A 15 0.57 14.51 -8.01
C GLY A 15 2.03 14.17 -7.79
N SER A 16 2.31 13.40 -6.74
CA SER A 16 3.67 13.03 -6.39
C SER A 16 3.74 11.70 -5.65
N TYR A 17 4.92 11.09 -5.66
CA TYR A 17 5.37 10.10 -4.69
C TYR A 17 6.69 10.54 -4.07
N ARG A 18 6.86 10.34 -2.77
CA ARG A 18 8.19 10.33 -2.15
C ARG A 18 8.81 8.94 -2.31
N ILE A 19 10.07 8.90 -2.70
CA ILE A 19 10.89 7.69 -2.86
C ILE A 19 12.09 7.78 -1.91
N GLY A 20 12.19 6.86 -0.96
CA GLY A 20 13.35 6.65 -0.10
C GLY A 20 14.14 5.43 -0.54
N GLU A 21 15.43 5.58 -0.86
CA GLU A 21 16.33 4.46 -1.17
C GLU A 21 16.80 3.82 0.14
N VAL A 22 16.13 2.76 0.59
CA VAL A 22 16.18 2.30 1.99
C VAL A 22 17.57 1.82 2.37
N GLY A 23 18.26 1.09 1.49
CA GLY A 23 19.64 0.67 1.73
C GLY A 23 20.60 1.84 1.99
N SER A 24 20.47 2.93 1.23
CA SER A 24 21.29 4.14 1.41
C SER A 24 20.89 4.91 2.67
N ILE A 25 19.59 5.02 2.95
CA ILE A 25 19.09 5.68 4.16
C ILE A 25 19.58 4.96 5.41
N LEU A 26 19.46 3.64 5.47
CA LEU A 26 19.89 2.84 6.62
C LEU A 26 21.39 2.99 6.90
N VAL A 27 22.23 3.03 5.85
CA VAL A 27 23.69 3.22 6.01
C VAL A 27 24.02 4.61 6.55
N ASN A 28 23.33 5.64 6.08
CA ASN A 28 23.68 7.03 6.40
C ASN A 28 22.98 7.60 7.64
N GLN A 29 21.78 7.11 7.95
CA GLN A 29 20.87 7.70 8.94
C GLN A 29 20.25 6.65 9.88
N GLY A 30 20.53 5.36 9.68
CA GLY A 30 19.85 4.29 10.41
C GLY A 30 18.35 4.23 10.11
N SER A 31 17.60 3.52 10.96
CA SER A 31 16.14 3.38 10.82
C SER A 31 15.38 4.69 11.04
N GLU A 32 15.94 5.65 11.77
CA GLU A 32 15.33 6.96 12.02
C GLU A 32 15.23 7.82 10.75
N GLY A 33 16.05 7.56 9.73
CA GLY A 33 15.95 8.22 8.45
C GLY A 33 14.76 7.78 7.59
N LEU A 34 14.11 6.65 7.94
CA LEU A 34 12.92 6.14 7.26
C LEU A 34 11.68 6.75 7.91
N TYR A 35 10.80 7.36 7.13
CA TYR A 35 9.61 7.93 7.74
C TYR A 35 8.68 6.84 8.26
N THR A 36 8.68 5.66 7.63
CA THR A 36 7.86 4.54 8.08
C THR A 36 8.24 4.04 9.46
N ASN A 37 9.45 4.37 9.95
CA ASN A 37 9.85 4.10 11.32
C ASN A 37 9.01 4.87 12.36
N SER A 38 8.33 5.97 12.00
CA SER A 38 7.37 6.66 12.90
C SER A 38 6.01 5.98 12.95
N LEU A 39 5.69 5.13 11.98
CA LEU A 39 4.39 4.44 11.85
C LEU A 39 4.47 2.97 12.26
N PHE A 40 5.64 2.37 12.05
CA PHE A 40 5.84 0.93 12.12
C PHE A 40 7.14 0.61 12.85
N LYS A 41 7.10 -0.42 13.68
CA LYS A 41 8.28 -0.99 14.31
C LYS A 41 8.65 -2.27 13.53
N PHE A 42 9.69 -2.17 12.72
CA PHE A 42 10.20 -3.30 11.95
C PHE A 42 10.93 -4.30 12.85
N ASP A 43 10.75 -5.58 12.52
CA ASP A 43 11.48 -6.69 13.12
C ASP A 43 12.82 -6.91 12.41
N GLU A 44 13.79 -7.55 13.08
CA GLU A 44 15.11 -7.85 12.48
C GLU A 44 15.01 -8.67 11.19
N HIS A 45 13.98 -9.51 11.07
CA HIS A 45 13.72 -10.29 9.86
C HIS A 45 13.41 -9.39 8.64
N PHE A 46 13.03 -8.13 8.84
CA PHE A 46 12.79 -7.18 7.75
C PHE A 46 14.08 -6.72 7.05
N ASP A 47 15.24 -6.81 7.71
CA ASP A 47 16.52 -6.29 7.18
C ASP A 47 16.92 -6.91 5.85
N ARG A 48 16.56 -8.19 5.64
CA ARG A 48 16.83 -8.90 4.37
C ARG A 48 16.05 -8.34 3.18
N TYR A 49 14.94 -7.63 3.43
CA TYR A 49 14.18 -6.91 2.41
C TYR A 49 14.69 -5.47 2.29
N ALA A 50 14.87 -4.81 3.43
CA ALA A 50 15.09 -3.37 3.52
C ALA A 50 16.24 -2.86 2.62
N ARG A 51 17.38 -3.55 2.58
CA ARG A 51 18.56 -3.10 1.81
C ARG A 51 18.33 -3.02 0.30
N GLN A 52 17.36 -3.77 -0.22
CA GLN A 52 16.99 -3.80 -1.64
C GLN A 52 15.61 -3.19 -1.87
N SER A 53 15.13 -2.37 -0.94
CA SER A 53 13.83 -1.73 -1.02
C SER A 53 13.91 -0.27 -1.40
N ILE A 54 12.82 0.22 -2.00
CA ILE A 54 12.43 1.62 -1.86
C ILE A 54 11.23 1.76 -0.92
N GLU A 55 11.28 2.78 -0.09
CA GLU A 55 10.17 3.27 0.70
C GLU A 55 9.35 4.22 -0.18
N LEU A 56 8.09 3.88 -0.43
CA LEU A 56 7.13 4.70 -1.15
C LEU A 56 6.14 5.32 -0.19
N GLY A 57 5.88 6.61 -0.35
CA GLY A 57 5.05 7.31 0.61
C GLY A 57 4.62 8.70 0.20
N ARG A 58 3.80 9.30 1.06
CA ARG A 58 3.32 10.69 0.93
C ARG A 58 2.76 10.96 -0.48
N SER A 59 2.10 9.94 -1.04
CA SER A 59 1.57 10.02 -2.39
C SER A 59 0.27 10.80 -2.42
N PHE A 60 0.10 11.63 -3.43
CA PHE A 60 -1.18 12.30 -3.67
C PHE A 60 -1.42 12.50 -5.16
N VAL A 61 -2.70 12.63 -5.50
CA VAL A 61 -3.18 13.18 -6.77
C VAL A 61 -4.17 14.28 -6.38
N GLN A 62 -4.04 15.47 -6.97
CA GLN A 62 -4.97 16.55 -6.65
C GLN A 62 -6.42 16.14 -6.97
N PRO A 63 -7.42 16.60 -6.19
CA PRO A 63 -8.83 16.25 -6.38
C PRO A 63 -9.37 16.41 -7.80
N ARG A 64 -8.99 17.48 -8.50
CA ARG A 64 -9.45 17.74 -9.87
C ARG A 64 -8.96 16.73 -10.91
N TYR A 65 -7.93 15.93 -10.59
CA TYR A 65 -7.43 14.86 -11.45
C TYR A 65 -7.86 13.47 -10.99
N TRP A 66 -8.74 13.36 -9.98
CA TRP A 66 -9.30 12.08 -9.60
C TRP A 66 -10.11 11.48 -10.76
N GLY A 67 -9.96 10.17 -10.98
CA GLY A 67 -10.53 9.48 -12.14
C GLY A 67 -9.77 9.69 -13.46
N SER A 68 -8.76 10.57 -13.51
CA SER A 68 -7.90 10.73 -14.68
C SER A 68 -6.79 9.66 -14.74
N ARG A 69 -5.91 9.77 -15.75
CA ARG A 69 -4.72 8.92 -15.89
C ARG A 69 -3.55 9.34 -14.99
N ALA A 70 -3.74 10.32 -14.10
CA ALA A 70 -2.67 10.84 -13.24
C ALA A 70 -1.96 9.73 -12.43
N LEU A 71 -2.71 8.86 -11.76
CA LEU A 71 -2.12 7.76 -11.00
C LEU A 71 -1.35 6.80 -11.92
N ASP A 72 -1.87 6.50 -13.10
CA ASP A 72 -1.18 5.66 -14.07
C ASP A 72 0.16 6.25 -14.53
N TYR A 73 0.23 7.57 -14.74
CA TYR A 73 1.48 8.25 -15.08
C TYR A 73 2.49 8.27 -13.92
N LEU A 74 2.02 8.46 -12.68
CA LEU A 74 2.89 8.30 -11.50
C LEU A 74 3.49 6.89 -11.44
N TRP A 75 2.69 5.87 -11.71
CA TRP A 75 3.16 4.48 -11.73
C TRP A 75 4.11 4.17 -12.90
N GLN A 76 3.94 4.82 -14.06
CA GLN A 76 4.94 4.79 -15.12
C GLN A 76 6.26 5.42 -14.66
N GLY A 77 6.21 6.53 -13.90
CA GLY A 77 7.40 7.14 -13.30
C GLY A 77 8.10 6.22 -12.29
N VAL A 78 7.34 5.55 -11.42
CA VAL A 78 7.89 4.53 -10.49
C VAL A 78 8.53 3.39 -11.28
N GLY A 79 7.84 2.85 -12.29
CA GLY A 79 8.39 1.77 -13.11
C GLY A 79 9.65 2.16 -13.90
N ALA A 80 9.69 3.39 -14.44
CA ALA A 80 10.88 3.93 -15.08
C ALA A 80 12.05 4.07 -14.09
N TYR A 81 11.78 4.52 -12.86
CA TYR A 81 12.79 4.57 -11.81
C TYR A 81 13.33 3.16 -11.50
N LEU A 82 12.46 2.18 -11.26
CA LEU A 82 12.87 0.80 -10.99
C LEU A 82 13.68 0.17 -12.14
N LYS A 83 13.38 0.53 -13.40
CA LYS A 83 14.15 0.06 -14.56
C LYS A 83 15.61 0.51 -14.54
N HIS A 84 15.87 1.74 -14.06
CA HIS A 84 17.22 2.28 -13.93
C HIS A 84 17.94 1.79 -12.67
N HIS A 85 17.22 1.12 -11.77
CA HIS A 85 17.69 0.66 -10.47
C HIS A 85 17.40 -0.85 -10.26
N PRO A 86 18.00 -1.74 -11.07
CA PRO A 86 17.74 -3.18 -11.03
C PRO A 86 18.16 -3.86 -9.72
N GLU A 87 18.96 -3.20 -8.89
CA GLU A 87 19.32 -3.62 -7.54
C GLU A 87 18.12 -3.62 -6.58
N ILE A 88 17.11 -2.80 -6.85
CA ILE A 88 15.88 -2.74 -6.06
C ILE A 88 15.02 -3.97 -6.38
N LYS A 89 14.68 -4.74 -5.34
CA LYS A 89 13.87 -5.95 -5.43
C LYS A 89 12.49 -5.80 -4.78
N TYR A 90 12.33 -4.80 -3.92
CA TYR A 90 11.09 -4.58 -3.18
C TYR A 90 10.66 -3.11 -3.17
N MET A 91 9.36 -2.89 -3.01
CA MET A 91 8.80 -1.60 -2.62
C MET A 91 8.01 -1.82 -1.34
N TYR A 92 8.06 -0.88 -0.40
CA TYR A 92 7.19 -0.94 0.77
C TYR A 92 6.74 0.45 1.21
N GLY A 93 5.67 0.48 1.99
CA GLY A 93 5.13 1.71 2.53
C GLY A 93 3.67 1.56 2.96
N PRO A 94 3.11 2.55 3.65
CA PRO A 94 1.72 2.58 4.03
C PRO A 94 0.83 2.88 2.82
N VAL A 95 -0.31 2.19 2.77
CA VAL A 95 -1.48 2.57 1.99
C VAL A 95 -2.63 2.86 2.94
N SER A 96 -3.31 3.99 2.74
CA SER A 96 -4.23 4.53 3.74
C SER A 96 -5.71 4.34 3.35
N ILE A 97 -6.52 4.02 4.34
CA ILE A 97 -7.97 4.10 4.33
C ILE A 97 -8.35 5.39 5.07
N SER A 98 -9.13 6.25 4.43
CA SER A 98 -9.52 7.55 5.01
C SER A 98 -10.30 7.36 6.32
N ALA A 99 -10.05 8.22 7.30
CA ALA A 99 -10.80 8.25 8.57
C ALA A 99 -12.29 8.59 8.38
N HIS A 100 -12.68 9.12 7.21
CA HIS A 100 -14.08 9.34 6.84
C HIS A 100 -14.87 8.04 6.63
N TYR A 101 -14.18 6.92 6.40
CA TYR A 101 -14.83 5.63 6.30
C TYR A 101 -15.36 5.24 7.69
N PRO A 102 -16.64 4.84 7.82
CA PRO A 102 -17.18 4.32 9.07
C PRO A 102 -16.30 3.17 9.60
N LYS A 103 -16.25 3.02 10.93
CA LYS A 103 -15.43 1.96 11.56
C LYS A 103 -15.76 0.57 10.99
N SER A 104 -17.04 0.24 10.79
CA SER A 104 -17.47 -1.02 10.18
C SER A 104 -16.85 -1.25 8.79
N ALA A 105 -16.84 -0.23 7.93
CA ALA A 105 -16.25 -0.32 6.59
C ALA A 105 -14.72 -0.50 6.65
N ARG A 106 -14.05 0.19 7.60
CA ARG A 106 -12.61 0.02 7.84
C ARG A 106 -12.29 -1.37 8.37
N ASP A 107 -13.07 -1.87 9.32
CA ASP A 107 -12.91 -3.20 9.91
C ASP A 107 -13.06 -4.28 8.82
N LEU A 108 -14.09 -4.19 7.95
CA LEU A 108 -14.29 -5.10 6.81
C LEU A 108 -13.08 -5.13 5.86
N MET A 109 -12.51 -3.98 5.54
CA MET A 109 -11.34 -3.93 4.66
C MET A 109 -10.10 -4.51 5.33
N VAL A 110 -9.82 -4.13 6.58
CA VAL A 110 -8.66 -4.65 7.33
C VAL A 110 -8.75 -6.17 7.44
N ASP A 111 -9.93 -6.68 7.79
CA ASP A 111 -10.24 -8.10 7.86
C ASP A 111 -9.97 -8.81 6.52
N PHE A 112 -10.56 -8.34 5.42
CA PHE A 112 -10.36 -8.91 4.09
C PHE A 112 -8.88 -8.95 3.68
N TYR A 113 -8.16 -7.83 3.83
CA TYR A 113 -6.76 -7.76 3.42
C TYR A 113 -5.83 -8.57 4.34
N GLN A 114 -6.14 -8.70 5.64
CA GLN A 114 -5.43 -9.62 6.52
C GLN A 114 -5.67 -11.08 6.12
N ARG A 115 -6.90 -11.49 5.77
CA ARG A 115 -7.19 -12.88 5.34
C ARG A 115 -6.41 -13.28 4.10
N TYR A 116 -6.40 -12.43 3.06
CA TYR A 116 -5.85 -12.79 1.76
C TYR A 116 -4.40 -12.38 1.52
N TYR A 117 -3.91 -11.36 2.23
CA TYR A 117 -2.59 -10.78 1.97
C TYR A 117 -1.71 -10.66 3.21
N ALA A 118 -2.08 -11.22 4.36
CA ALA A 118 -1.19 -11.21 5.53
C ALA A 118 0.20 -11.75 5.18
N SER A 119 1.21 -11.07 5.73
CA SER A 119 2.58 -11.58 5.68
C SER A 119 2.64 -12.95 6.36
N LYS A 120 3.32 -13.91 5.71
CA LYS A 120 3.58 -15.23 6.28
C LYS A 120 4.63 -15.21 7.38
N GLU A 121 5.39 -14.12 7.45
CA GLU A 121 6.46 -13.93 8.41
C GLU A 121 6.20 -12.67 9.22
N TYR A 122 6.59 -12.69 10.49
CA TYR A 122 6.51 -11.50 11.34
C TYR A 122 7.64 -10.55 10.96
N LEU A 123 7.31 -9.49 10.22
CA LEU A 123 8.28 -8.48 9.75
C LEU A 123 8.19 -7.17 10.55
N GLY A 124 7.39 -7.18 11.60
CA GLY A 124 7.14 -6.06 12.50
C GLY A 124 5.65 -5.79 12.66
N GLN A 125 5.35 -4.69 13.34
CA GLN A 125 3.98 -4.29 13.69
C GLN A 125 3.83 -2.78 13.65
N ALA A 126 2.59 -2.31 13.46
CA ALA A 126 2.28 -0.90 13.59
C ALA A 126 2.56 -0.40 15.02
N ARG A 127 2.97 0.87 15.15
CA ARG A 127 3.20 1.47 16.48
C ARG A 127 1.90 1.73 17.24
N VAL A 128 0.83 2.01 16.51
CA VAL A 128 -0.55 2.10 17.02
C VAL A 128 -1.37 1.08 16.24
N PRO A 129 -1.41 -0.19 16.67
CA PRO A 129 -2.10 -1.25 15.93
C PRO A 129 -3.58 -0.98 15.79
N TYR A 130 -4.14 -1.26 14.61
CA TYR A 130 -5.57 -1.16 14.37
C TYR A 130 -6.31 -2.25 15.15
N GLN A 131 -7.41 -1.89 15.82
CA GLN A 131 -8.14 -2.79 16.71
C GLN A 131 -9.53 -3.12 16.16
N ILE A 132 -9.78 -4.42 16.03
CA ILE A 132 -11.10 -5.00 15.72
C ILE A 132 -11.50 -5.84 16.93
N SER A 133 -12.71 -5.63 17.46
CA SER A 133 -13.24 -6.41 18.57
C SER A 133 -13.41 -7.88 18.20
N GLN A 134 -13.23 -8.79 19.15
CA GLN A 134 -13.42 -10.23 18.91
C GLN A 134 -14.80 -10.55 18.34
N SER A 135 -15.86 -9.91 18.86
CA SER A 135 -17.22 -10.09 18.34
C SER A 135 -17.34 -9.72 16.86
N THR A 136 -16.62 -8.70 16.42
CA THR A 136 -16.62 -8.25 15.02
C THR A 136 -15.83 -9.21 14.13
N TRP A 137 -14.72 -9.77 14.63
CA TRP A 137 -14.00 -10.85 13.94
C TRP A 137 -14.89 -12.07 13.72
N ASP A 138 -15.65 -12.45 14.73
CA ASP A 138 -16.56 -13.60 14.67
C ASP A 138 -17.71 -13.36 13.67
N GLU A 139 -18.24 -12.14 13.63
CA GLU A 139 -19.25 -11.73 12.63
C GLU A 139 -18.70 -11.77 11.20
N PHE A 140 -17.48 -11.28 10.96
CA PHE A 140 -16.89 -11.27 9.62
C PHE A 140 -16.45 -12.65 9.13
N GLY A 141 -16.18 -13.59 10.03
CA GLY A 141 -16.03 -15.00 9.66
C GLY A 141 -17.28 -15.61 9.01
N GLN A 142 -18.43 -14.96 9.10
CA GLN A 142 -19.66 -15.34 8.38
C GLN A 142 -19.84 -14.58 7.06
N VAL A 143 -19.13 -13.47 6.88
CA VAL A 143 -19.18 -12.63 5.66
C VAL A 143 -18.19 -13.13 4.62
N PHE A 144 -16.96 -13.45 5.06
CA PHE A 144 -15.88 -13.90 4.20
C PHE A 144 -15.58 -15.37 4.47
N SER A 145 -15.66 -16.17 3.42
CA SER A 145 -15.30 -17.59 3.44
C SER A 145 -13.80 -17.81 3.71
N GLY A 146 -12.96 -16.90 3.21
CA GLY A 146 -11.50 -16.98 3.26
C GLY A 146 -10.90 -17.95 2.25
N ASP A 147 -11.70 -18.69 1.49
CA ASP A 147 -11.24 -19.71 0.52
C ASP A 147 -11.56 -19.36 -0.94
N ASP A 148 -12.53 -18.48 -1.19
CA ASP A 148 -12.83 -17.93 -2.54
C ASP A 148 -12.59 -16.41 -2.59
N TYR A 149 -11.42 -16.03 -3.10
CA TYR A 149 -11.03 -14.62 -3.24
C TYR A 149 -12.01 -13.81 -4.11
N GLU A 150 -12.53 -14.37 -5.19
CA GLU A 150 -13.37 -13.60 -6.12
C GLU A 150 -14.75 -13.34 -5.50
N ALA A 151 -15.32 -14.36 -4.85
CA ALA A 151 -16.58 -14.23 -4.12
C ALA A 151 -16.45 -13.24 -2.95
N ASP A 152 -15.42 -13.40 -2.12
CA ASP A 152 -15.21 -12.54 -0.95
C ASP A 152 -14.87 -11.10 -1.36
N LEU A 153 -14.13 -10.89 -2.46
CA LEU A 153 -13.88 -9.54 -2.98
C LEU A 153 -15.17 -8.89 -3.50
N GLN A 154 -16.05 -9.67 -4.14
CA GLN A 154 -17.36 -9.17 -4.57
C GLN A 154 -18.21 -8.81 -3.36
N GLU A 155 -18.19 -9.62 -2.31
CA GLU A 155 -18.92 -9.33 -1.08
C GLU A 155 -18.38 -8.10 -0.36
N LEU A 156 -17.05 -7.92 -0.28
CA LEU A 156 -16.46 -6.70 0.27
C LEU A 156 -16.97 -5.47 -0.48
N LYS A 157 -17.05 -5.52 -1.82
CA LYS A 157 -17.59 -4.40 -2.61
C LYS A 157 -19.07 -4.17 -2.32
N ASN A 158 -19.87 -5.23 -2.19
CA ASN A 158 -21.29 -5.12 -1.85
C ASN A 158 -21.47 -4.43 -0.49
N GLN A 159 -20.72 -4.88 0.52
CA GLN A 159 -20.76 -4.31 1.87
C GLN A 159 -20.33 -2.84 1.90
N LEU A 160 -19.26 -2.47 1.18
CA LEU A 160 -18.83 -1.08 1.08
C LEU A 160 -19.86 -0.20 0.35
N ALA A 161 -20.55 -0.74 -0.65
CA ALA A 161 -21.58 -0.02 -1.39
C ALA A 161 -22.80 0.34 -0.50
N LEU A 162 -23.07 -0.41 0.57
CA LEU A 162 -24.10 -0.04 1.56
C LEU A 162 -23.80 1.27 2.30
N PHE A 163 -22.54 1.72 2.26
CA PHE A 163 -22.08 2.99 2.81
C PHE A 163 -21.81 4.05 1.73
N ASP A 164 -22.16 3.79 0.47
CA ASP A 164 -21.75 4.58 -0.70
C ASP A 164 -20.21 4.70 -0.86
N LEU A 165 -19.49 3.66 -0.44
CA LEU A 165 -18.03 3.60 -0.47
C LEU A 165 -17.51 2.57 -1.46
N THR A 166 -16.24 2.72 -1.82
CA THR A 166 -15.49 1.77 -2.67
C THR A 166 -14.14 1.47 -2.04
N ILE A 167 -13.51 0.37 -2.44
CA ILE A 167 -12.12 0.08 -2.02
C ILE A 167 -11.20 1.24 -2.46
N PRO A 168 -10.35 1.79 -1.57
CA PRO A 168 -9.42 2.84 -1.93
C PRO A 168 -8.53 2.46 -3.13
N THR A 169 -8.31 3.39 -4.04
CA THR A 169 -7.65 3.11 -5.32
C THR A 169 -6.27 2.49 -5.16
N LEU A 170 -5.48 2.91 -4.16
CA LEU A 170 -4.15 2.36 -3.95
C LEU A 170 -4.16 0.90 -3.48
N PHE A 171 -5.11 0.52 -2.62
CA PHE A 171 -5.25 -0.88 -2.21
C PHE A 171 -5.47 -1.78 -3.43
N LYS A 172 -6.44 -1.42 -4.28
CA LYS A 172 -6.69 -2.11 -5.55
C LYS A 172 -5.45 -2.09 -6.46
N GLN A 173 -4.82 -0.94 -6.63
CA GLN A 173 -3.66 -0.78 -7.52
C GLN A 173 -2.50 -1.70 -7.12
N TYR A 174 -2.18 -1.80 -5.82
CA TYR A 174 -1.11 -2.68 -5.35
C TYR A 174 -1.51 -4.15 -5.45
N THR A 175 -2.71 -4.55 -5.03
CA THR A 175 -3.11 -5.96 -5.10
C THR A 175 -3.29 -6.46 -6.54
N ASP A 176 -3.65 -5.59 -7.48
CA ASP A 176 -3.74 -5.93 -8.89
C ASP A 176 -2.37 -5.99 -9.59
N LEU A 177 -1.32 -5.43 -8.99
CA LEU A 177 0.01 -5.27 -9.59
C LEU A 177 0.75 -6.60 -9.77
N CYS A 178 0.67 -7.47 -8.77
CA CYS A 178 1.48 -8.67 -8.68
C CYS A 178 0.66 -9.96 -8.82
N GLU A 179 1.33 -11.02 -9.22
CA GLU A 179 0.84 -12.38 -9.04
C GLU A 179 0.59 -12.69 -7.54
N PRO A 180 -0.26 -13.67 -7.20
CA PRO A 180 -0.53 -14.04 -5.81
C PRO A 180 0.75 -14.22 -4.98
N GLY A 181 0.77 -13.61 -3.79
CA GLY A 181 1.94 -13.59 -2.90
C GLY A 181 3.07 -12.64 -3.31
N GLY A 182 2.84 -11.74 -4.28
CA GLY A 182 3.76 -10.65 -4.62
C GLY A 182 3.46 -9.31 -3.94
N VAL A 183 2.32 -9.22 -3.24
CA VAL A 183 2.02 -8.15 -2.28
C VAL A 183 1.63 -8.79 -0.97
N GLN A 184 2.10 -8.22 0.12
CA GLN A 184 1.78 -8.63 1.48
C GLN A 184 1.46 -7.40 2.33
N PHE A 185 0.50 -7.54 3.24
CA PHE A 185 0.23 -6.57 4.30
C PHE A 185 0.90 -7.07 5.58
N LEU A 186 1.85 -6.28 6.09
CA LEU A 186 2.65 -6.62 7.26
C LEU A 186 1.85 -6.45 8.55
N ASP A 187 1.17 -5.31 8.68
CA ASP A 187 0.21 -5.02 9.75
C ASP A 187 -0.65 -3.81 9.35
N PHE A 188 -1.72 -3.58 10.12
CA PHE A 188 -2.55 -2.40 10.02
C PHE A 188 -2.42 -1.53 11.27
N GLY A 189 -2.27 -0.23 11.07
CA GLY A 189 -2.14 0.76 12.14
C GLY A 189 -3.05 1.96 11.95
N VAL A 190 -3.16 2.79 12.98
CA VAL A 190 -3.75 4.13 12.88
C VAL A 190 -2.60 5.15 12.84
N ASP A 191 -2.67 6.11 11.92
CA ASP A 191 -1.76 7.26 11.90
C ASP A 191 -2.47 8.49 12.51
N PRO A 192 -2.17 8.87 13.77
CA PRO A 192 -2.78 10.04 14.41
C PRO A 192 -2.35 11.36 13.76
N GLU A 193 -1.17 11.40 13.13
CA GLU A 193 -0.62 12.60 12.49
C GLU A 193 -1.19 12.80 11.08
N PHE A 194 -1.84 11.79 10.51
CA PHE A 194 -2.52 11.84 9.21
C PHE A 194 -4.05 11.70 9.35
N ALA A 195 -4.64 12.57 10.15
CA ALA A 195 -6.08 12.66 10.38
C ALA A 195 -6.73 11.37 10.92
N GLY A 196 -5.98 10.50 11.59
CA GLY A 196 -6.49 9.25 12.15
C GLY A 196 -6.86 8.21 11.09
N CYS A 197 -6.22 8.25 9.92
CA CYS A 197 -6.42 7.24 8.88
C CYS A 197 -5.93 5.86 9.35
N THR A 198 -6.44 4.82 8.69
CA THR A 198 -5.97 3.46 8.91
C THR A 198 -4.98 3.10 7.82
N ASP A 199 -3.74 2.82 8.18
CA ASP A 199 -2.67 2.46 7.26
C ASP A 199 -2.44 0.95 7.24
N GLY A 200 -2.42 0.36 6.05
CA GLY A 200 -1.86 -0.96 5.82
C GLY A 200 -0.41 -0.83 5.37
N MET A 201 0.54 -1.38 6.14
CA MET A 201 1.95 -1.42 5.71
C MET A 201 2.12 -2.54 4.70
N ILE A 202 2.40 -2.21 3.44
CA ILE A 202 2.56 -3.20 2.38
C ILE A 202 4.03 -3.47 2.06
N LEU A 203 4.33 -4.69 1.65
CA LEU A 203 5.58 -5.11 1.02
C LEU A 203 5.26 -5.71 -0.35
N VAL A 204 5.95 -5.23 -1.37
CA VAL A 204 5.75 -5.62 -2.77
C VAL A 204 7.04 -6.21 -3.31
N GLU A 205 6.97 -7.43 -3.84
CA GLU A 205 8.09 -8.08 -4.51
C GLU A 205 8.06 -7.77 -6.01
N ILE A 206 9.05 -7.00 -6.48
CA ILE A 206 9.12 -6.57 -7.88
C ILE A 206 9.21 -7.77 -8.83
N ALA A 207 9.85 -8.85 -8.38
CA ALA A 207 9.97 -10.11 -9.13
C ALA A 207 8.59 -10.68 -9.54
N LYS A 208 7.55 -10.46 -8.73
CA LYS A 208 6.20 -10.99 -8.94
C LYS A 208 5.23 -10.01 -9.60
N VAL A 209 5.68 -8.84 -10.05
CA VAL A 209 4.84 -7.94 -10.86
C VAL A 209 4.40 -8.68 -12.12
N LYS A 210 3.10 -8.67 -12.41
CA LYS A 210 2.49 -9.35 -13.57
C LYS A 210 3.15 -8.89 -14.86
N ALA A 211 3.34 -9.79 -15.83
CA ALA A 211 4.02 -9.47 -17.09
C ALA A 211 3.38 -8.29 -17.84
N THR A 212 2.05 -8.19 -17.84
CA THR A 212 1.31 -7.07 -18.45
C THR A 212 1.62 -5.73 -17.77
N LYS A 213 1.77 -5.72 -16.43
CA LYS A 213 2.10 -4.54 -15.64
C LYS A 213 3.57 -4.16 -15.79
N ARG A 214 4.49 -5.14 -15.82
CA ARG A 214 5.92 -4.92 -16.12
C ARG A 214 6.10 -4.27 -17.49
N LYS A 215 5.47 -4.82 -18.53
CA LYS A 215 5.49 -4.23 -19.88
C LYS A 215 4.97 -2.79 -19.88
N ARG A 216 3.89 -2.51 -19.14
CA ARG A 216 3.28 -1.17 -19.06
C ARG A 216 4.16 -0.15 -18.34
N TYR A 217 4.74 -0.52 -17.19
CA TYR A 217 5.42 0.44 -16.31
C TYR A 217 6.95 0.44 -16.45
N MET A 218 7.55 -0.69 -16.81
CA MET A 218 9.00 -0.89 -16.90
C MET A 218 9.47 -1.06 -18.35
N GLY A 219 8.54 -1.30 -19.29
CA GLY A 219 8.86 -1.44 -20.72
C GLY A 219 9.63 -2.72 -21.07
N SER A 220 9.53 -3.75 -20.24
CA SER A 220 10.13 -5.09 -20.42
C SER A 220 9.26 -6.14 -19.76
#